data_AF-Q2GT38-F1
#
_entry.id   AF-Q2GT38-F1
#
_cell.length_a   1.000
_cell.length_b   1.000
_cell.length_c   1.000
_cell.angle_alpha   90.00
_cell.angle_beta   90.00
_cell.angle_gamma   90.00
#
_symmetry.space_group_name_H-M   'P 1'
#
loop_
_entity.id
_entity.type
_entity.pdbx_description
1 polymer ?
#
loop_
_entity_poly.entity_id
_entity_poly.type
_entity_poly.pdbx_seq_one_letter_code
_entity_poly.pdbx_strand_id
1 'polypeptide(L)'
;MPNPDRPGAQDEPNRLDVLAEIASQQKRLPVPKKDYDNLALLTKAASKALDQDKSDKVANKKASKSVHGIKSDTGSTETVFPDLPDDDDATIVEFPLEYHHRQRHHRGCGSMGAAAGPNSGSISCSRRDKLVLARRDGTIARLELRNIRAVHAFARDHAIDCDLRPCDTLDVVYDAGEWAAAREGVRGLREAFSGRTMTAAGEGDVGGGEEEDGDRGGGGDGEDGGEGRYTLYSREEVLARFPVHDGVFGGREERVQGGVGYFAGSLSAYKFGIGVLRACVDRGLNLQTGTPVTMLVAASSSATDEKGRWDVNTQRGVVRAGRVVLATNGYTAGVWPRFQGAVVPLRGQVTAHRPGQAMPAGGCLDRTYSFIYERGYEYMVSQPEGSRFPGDIIMGGGLARAQEEGLMEFGRTDDGAVNEEISGYLRDTTGRYFGPDWGEDHPEGRTRSEWTGIMGFSPDGFPFVGEVPGESGLWASCGFQGHGMVLCWECARALVEMMEGRDGEELREWFPDIFRITEQRMAQRFRGRLDAIPKTEKKQLR
;
A
#
# COMPACT_ATOMS: atom_id res chain seq x y z
N MET A 1 46.01 27.23 28.89
CA MET A 1 45.51 25.88 29.21
C MET A 1 44.20 25.69 28.47
N PRO A 2 44.01 24.63 27.67
CA PRO A 2 42.71 24.30 27.11
C PRO A 2 41.86 23.52 28.13
N ASN A 3 40.56 23.78 28.09
CA ASN A 3 39.51 23.19 28.95
C ASN A 3 39.20 21.73 28.50
N PRO A 4 39.24 20.72 29.38
CA PRO A 4 39.17 19.31 28.99
C PRO A 4 37.76 18.66 28.85
N ASP A 5 36.65 19.40 28.96
CA ASP A 5 35.30 18.78 29.00
C ASP A 5 34.42 19.01 27.75
N ARG A 6 34.84 18.49 26.58
CA ARG A 6 33.91 18.17 25.48
C ARG A 6 34.09 16.71 25.07
N PRO A 7 33.11 15.82 25.31
CA PRO A 7 33.09 14.53 24.63
C PRO A 7 32.94 14.77 23.13
N GLY A 8 33.73 14.03 22.34
CA GLY A 8 34.01 14.30 20.93
C GLY A 8 32.76 14.37 20.05
N ALA A 9 32.78 15.31 19.11
CA ALA A 9 31.95 15.27 17.93
C ALA A 9 32.27 13.95 17.21
N GLN A 10 31.34 13.00 17.27
CA GLN A 10 31.33 11.91 16.30
C GLN A 10 31.03 12.55 14.94
N ASP A 11 31.85 12.26 13.94
CA ASP A 11 31.68 12.75 12.57
C ASP A 11 30.27 12.39 12.06
N GLU A 12 29.40 13.40 12.02
CA GLU A 12 28.09 13.31 11.36
C GLU A 12 28.33 13.18 9.84
N PRO A 13 27.80 12.13 9.18
CA PRO A 13 27.93 12.00 7.73
C PRO A 13 27.15 13.12 7.03
N ASN A 14 27.78 13.81 6.08
CA ASN A 14 27.11 14.85 5.30
C ASN A 14 26.01 14.20 4.43
N ARG A 15 24.92 14.92 4.12
CA ARG A 15 23.83 14.48 3.23
C ARG A 15 24.33 13.91 1.89
N LEU A 16 25.47 14.39 1.39
CA LEU A 16 26.14 13.83 0.20
C LEU A 16 26.73 12.43 0.43
N ASP A 17 27.31 12.17 1.61
CA ASP A 17 27.85 10.87 2.00
C ASP A 17 26.72 9.85 2.17
N VAL A 18 25.56 10.28 2.66
CA VAL A 18 24.38 9.40 2.78
C VAL A 18 23.73 9.12 1.42
N LEU A 19 23.66 10.10 0.51
CA LEU A 19 23.24 9.85 -0.87
C LEU A 19 24.22 8.92 -1.60
N ALA A 20 25.52 9.04 -1.32
CA ALA A 20 26.54 8.13 -1.81
C ALA A 20 26.40 6.73 -1.20
N GLU A 21 26.02 6.62 0.08
CA GLU A 21 25.75 5.35 0.75
C GLU A 21 24.47 4.70 0.21
N ILE A 22 23.38 5.45 -0.02
CA ILE A 22 22.18 4.96 -0.71
C ILE A 22 22.56 4.40 -2.09
N ALA A 23 23.36 5.15 -2.86
CA ALA A 23 23.83 4.70 -4.17
C ALA A 23 24.77 3.48 -4.07
N SER A 24 25.57 3.37 -3.01
CA SER A 24 26.47 2.25 -2.72
C SER A 24 25.68 0.99 -2.33
N GLN A 25 24.68 1.12 -1.46
CA GLN A 25 23.79 0.05 -1.02
C GLN A 25 22.93 -0.47 -2.17
N GLN A 26 22.43 0.41 -3.04
CA GLN A 26 21.73 0.01 -4.28
C GLN A 26 22.63 -0.77 -5.25
N LYS A 27 23.95 -0.57 -5.23
CA LYS A 27 24.92 -1.37 -6.01
C LYS A 27 25.28 -2.70 -5.34
N ARG A 28 24.98 -2.88 -4.05
CA ARG A 28 25.40 -4.02 -3.21
C ARG A 28 24.31 -5.06 -2.98
N LEU A 29 23.16 -4.97 -3.64
CA LEU A 29 22.05 -5.91 -3.45
C LEU A 29 22.56 -7.36 -3.58
N PRO A 30 22.53 -8.15 -2.49
CA PRO A 30 23.19 -9.44 -2.46
C PRO A 30 22.42 -10.46 -3.30
N VAL A 31 23.15 -11.22 -4.12
CA VAL A 31 22.71 -12.53 -4.61
C VAL A 31 23.23 -13.57 -3.59
N PRO A 32 22.40 -14.16 -2.71
CA PRO A 32 22.90 -15.08 -1.69
C PRO A 32 23.30 -16.40 -2.37
N LYS A 33 24.60 -16.76 -2.27
CA LYS A 33 25.20 -17.87 -3.02
C LYS A 33 25.60 -19.10 -2.20
N LYS A 34 25.25 -19.21 -0.91
CA LYS A 34 25.65 -20.36 -0.08
C LYS A 34 24.62 -20.69 1.01
N ASP A 35 23.94 -21.83 0.86
CA ASP A 35 23.70 -22.88 1.86
C ASP A 35 22.48 -23.75 1.46
N TYR A 36 22.62 -24.62 0.45
CA TYR A 36 21.49 -25.36 -0.14
C TYR A 36 21.37 -26.85 0.25
N ASP A 37 22.32 -27.39 1.01
CA ASP A 37 22.32 -28.83 1.32
C ASP A 37 21.27 -29.24 2.38
N ASN A 38 20.79 -28.27 3.19
CA ASN A 38 19.74 -28.51 4.19
C ASN A 38 18.31 -28.39 3.63
N LEU A 39 18.12 -27.74 2.46
CA LEU A 39 16.80 -27.50 1.87
C LEU A 39 16.16 -28.77 1.29
N ALA A 40 16.96 -29.64 0.68
CA ALA A 40 16.47 -30.89 0.08
C ALA A 40 15.85 -31.86 1.11
N LEU A 41 16.28 -31.77 2.38
CA LEU A 41 15.75 -32.58 3.48
C LEU A 41 14.41 -32.04 4.00
N LEU A 42 14.23 -30.72 4.04
CA LEU A 42 12.99 -30.07 4.50
C LEU A 42 11.87 -30.16 3.45
N THR A 43 12.17 -30.03 2.17
CA THR A 43 11.19 -30.19 1.08
C THR A 43 10.65 -31.63 1.02
N LYS A 44 11.48 -32.63 1.29
CA LYS A 44 11.04 -34.04 1.42
C LYS A 44 10.11 -34.26 2.61
N ALA A 45 10.36 -33.59 3.74
CA ALA A 45 9.50 -33.69 4.92
C ALA A 45 8.14 -33.00 4.72
N ALA A 46 8.12 -31.84 4.05
CA ALA A 46 6.89 -31.10 3.74
C ALA A 46 6.01 -31.84 2.72
N SER A 47 6.61 -32.41 1.66
CA SER A 47 5.88 -33.19 0.66
C SER A 47 5.22 -34.43 1.29
N LYS A 48 5.90 -35.08 2.24
CA LYS A 48 5.39 -36.25 2.96
C LYS A 48 4.22 -35.91 3.88
N ALA A 49 4.21 -34.71 4.48
CA ALA A 49 3.10 -34.22 5.30
C ALA A 49 1.86 -33.85 4.46
N LEU A 50 2.06 -33.30 3.26
CA LEU A 50 0.99 -32.98 2.29
C LEU A 50 0.31 -34.23 1.74
N ASP A 51 1.05 -35.32 1.51
CA ASP A 51 0.47 -36.59 1.07
C ASP A 51 -0.35 -37.27 2.18
N GLN A 52 0.05 -37.10 3.44
CA GLN A 52 -0.68 -37.60 4.61
C GLN A 52 -2.05 -36.90 4.76
N ASP A 53 -2.08 -35.56 4.66
CA ASP A 53 -3.31 -34.75 4.76
C ASP A 53 -4.31 -35.01 3.61
N LYS A 54 -3.80 -35.31 2.40
CA LYS A 54 -4.65 -35.76 1.28
C LYS A 54 -5.27 -37.13 1.54
N SER A 55 -4.54 -38.05 2.16
CA SER A 55 -5.05 -39.38 2.49
C SER A 55 -6.18 -39.33 3.55
N ASP A 56 -6.04 -38.45 4.54
CA ASP A 56 -7.01 -38.26 5.62
C ASP A 56 -8.30 -37.59 5.12
N LYS A 57 -8.19 -36.63 4.19
CA LYS A 57 -9.35 -35.99 3.53
C LYS A 57 -10.13 -36.93 2.63
N VAL A 58 -9.46 -37.87 1.95
CA VAL A 58 -10.12 -38.90 1.13
C VAL A 58 -10.85 -39.93 2.01
N ALA A 59 -10.30 -40.28 3.18
CA ALA A 59 -10.96 -41.15 4.15
C ALA A 59 -12.22 -40.50 4.74
N ASN A 60 -12.18 -39.21 5.09
CA ASN A 60 -13.33 -38.47 5.62
C ASN A 60 -14.46 -38.29 4.59
N LYS A 61 -14.12 -38.11 3.30
CA LYS A 61 -15.11 -37.99 2.21
C LYS A 61 -15.83 -39.32 1.90
N LYS A 62 -15.19 -40.47 2.20
CA LYS A 62 -15.84 -41.79 2.12
C LYS A 62 -16.77 -42.06 3.31
N ALA A 63 -16.45 -41.57 4.50
CA ALA A 63 -17.33 -41.72 5.68
C ALA A 63 -18.64 -40.92 5.53
N SER A 64 -18.57 -39.72 4.95
CA SER A 64 -19.73 -38.83 4.76
C SER A 64 -20.74 -39.31 3.70
N LYS A 65 -20.34 -40.20 2.77
CA LYS A 65 -21.23 -40.77 1.75
C LYS A 65 -22.06 -42.00 2.20
N SER A 66 -21.97 -42.39 3.47
CA SER A 66 -22.70 -43.57 3.98
C SER A 66 -24.05 -43.26 4.67
N VAL A 67 -24.45 -41.99 4.76
CA VAL A 67 -25.73 -41.59 5.38
C VAL A 67 -26.48 -40.65 4.45
N HIS A 68 -27.33 -41.22 3.61
CA HIS A 68 -28.60 -40.69 3.06
C HIS A 68 -28.91 -41.43 1.74
N GLY A 69 -29.63 -42.54 1.87
CA GLY A 69 -30.40 -43.08 0.76
C GLY A 69 -31.78 -42.46 0.78
N ILE A 70 -32.21 -41.87 -0.34
CA ILE A 70 -33.55 -41.97 -0.95
C ILE A 70 -33.47 -41.26 -2.32
N LYS A 71 -34.00 -41.93 -3.34
CA LYS A 71 -34.00 -41.56 -4.77
C LYS A 71 -35.06 -40.50 -5.10
N SER A 72 -34.78 -39.69 -6.12
CA SER A 72 -35.74 -39.43 -7.23
C SER A 72 -35.03 -38.85 -8.45
N ASP A 73 -35.21 -39.53 -9.60
CA ASP A 73 -34.89 -39.11 -10.96
C ASP A 73 -35.64 -37.84 -11.37
N THR A 74 -35.01 -36.98 -12.18
CA THR A 74 -35.45 -36.63 -13.56
C THR A 74 -34.55 -35.55 -14.19
N GLY A 75 -34.17 -35.74 -15.46
CA GLY A 75 -34.26 -34.67 -16.46
C GLY A 75 -32.99 -33.91 -16.86
N SER A 76 -32.44 -34.30 -18.00
CA SER A 76 -31.40 -33.66 -18.81
C SER A 76 -31.66 -32.21 -19.23
N THR A 77 -30.59 -31.42 -19.37
CA THR A 77 -30.31 -30.61 -20.58
C THR A 77 -28.81 -30.29 -20.65
N GLU A 78 -28.22 -30.62 -21.80
CA GLU A 78 -26.87 -30.24 -22.24
C GLU A 78 -26.78 -28.73 -22.47
N THR A 79 -25.63 -28.14 -22.12
CA THR A 79 -25.17 -26.89 -22.71
C THR A 79 -23.71 -27.04 -23.12
N VAL A 80 -23.52 -27.03 -24.43
CA VAL A 80 -22.25 -26.96 -25.15
C VAL A 80 -21.65 -25.56 -24.94
N PHE A 81 -20.39 -25.48 -24.50
CA PHE A 81 -19.58 -24.27 -24.61
C PHE A 81 -18.50 -24.49 -25.68
N PRO A 82 -18.26 -23.52 -26.58
CA PRO A 82 -17.30 -23.65 -27.67
C PRO A 82 -15.84 -23.48 -27.17
N ASP A 83 -14.93 -24.05 -27.96
CA ASP A 83 -13.48 -24.08 -27.80
C ASP A 83 -12.86 -22.70 -27.47
N LEU A 84 -12.02 -22.67 -26.43
CA LEU A 84 -11.08 -21.58 -26.13
C LEU A 84 -9.73 -21.89 -26.81
N PRO A 85 -9.11 -20.95 -27.54
CA PRO A 85 -7.77 -21.15 -28.09
C PRO A 85 -6.65 -20.92 -27.05
N ASP A 86 -5.67 -21.82 -27.16
CA ASP A 86 -4.30 -21.94 -26.61
C ASP A 86 -3.72 -20.86 -25.66
N ASP A 87 -3.42 -21.35 -24.44
CA ASP A 87 -2.36 -21.03 -23.47
C ASP A 87 -1.54 -19.73 -23.62
N ASP A 88 -1.87 -18.75 -22.78
CA ASP A 88 -0.90 -17.81 -22.18
C ASP A 88 -0.80 -18.12 -20.67
N ASP A 89 0.08 -19.04 -20.29
CA ASP A 89 0.38 -19.36 -18.89
C ASP A 89 1.08 -18.16 -18.22
N ALA A 90 0.30 -17.29 -17.58
CA ALA A 90 0.85 -16.26 -16.72
C ALA A 90 1.56 -16.91 -15.52
N THR A 91 2.87 -16.70 -15.42
CA THR A 91 3.67 -17.17 -14.28
C THR A 91 4.06 -15.98 -13.40
N ILE A 92 3.61 -15.99 -12.14
CA ILE A 92 4.11 -15.05 -11.13
C ILE A 92 5.22 -15.72 -10.34
N VAL A 93 6.38 -15.09 -10.38
CA VAL A 93 7.55 -15.47 -9.60
C VAL A 93 7.62 -14.54 -8.40
N GLU A 94 7.23 -15.03 -7.23
CA GLU A 94 7.24 -14.25 -5.99
C GLU A 94 8.62 -14.32 -5.32
N PHE A 95 9.07 -13.17 -4.80
CA PHE A 95 10.26 -13.04 -3.96
C PHE A 95 9.91 -13.37 -2.51
N PRO A 96 10.50 -14.39 -1.89
CA PRO A 96 10.66 -14.41 -0.46
C PRO A 96 12.04 -13.86 -0.09
N LEU A 97 12.07 -12.93 0.84
CA LEU A 97 13.21 -12.80 1.74
C LEU A 97 13.07 -13.91 2.79
N GLU A 98 13.93 -14.92 2.74
CA GLU A 98 13.94 -15.98 3.74
C GLU A 98 14.53 -15.47 5.06
N TYR A 99 13.76 -15.72 6.11
CA TYR A 99 14.03 -15.46 7.51
C TYR A 99 14.76 -16.67 8.13
N HIS A 100 16.00 -16.46 8.62
CA HIS A 100 16.66 -17.45 9.49
C HIS A 100 17.05 -16.87 10.86
N HIS A 101 16.23 -17.28 11.84
CA HIS A 101 16.56 -17.81 13.17
C HIS A 101 16.52 -16.95 14.46
N ARG A 102 15.59 -17.40 15.32
CA ARG A 102 15.55 -17.43 16.81
C ARG A 102 14.78 -16.32 17.54
N GLN A 103 13.44 -16.39 17.48
CA GLN A 103 12.63 -16.42 18.70
C GLN A 103 11.52 -17.46 18.57
N ARG A 104 11.62 -18.52 19.38
CA ARG A 104 10.56 -19.53 19.52
C ARG A 104 9.40 -18.83 20.24
N HIS A 105 8.32 -18.51 19.52
CA HIS A 105 6.91 -18.46 19.98
C HIS A 105 5.96 -17.70 19.04
N HIS A 106 6.25 -17.47 17.75
CA HIS A 106 5.28 -16.86 16.82
C HIS A 106 5.06 -17.74 15.58
N ARG A 107 4.05 -18.61 15.63
CA ARG A 107 3.48 -19.26 14.42
C ARG A 107 2.18 -18.55 14.09
N GLY A 108 2.14 -17.77 13.01
CA GLY A 108 0.87 -17.21 12.53
C GLY A 108 0.89 -15.95 11.66
N CYS A 109 2.01 -15.53 11.07
CA CYS A 109 2.00 -14.45 10.07
C CYS A 109 2.65 -15.00 8.79
N GLY A 110 1.84 -15.43 7.83
CA GLY A 110 2.32 -15.77 6.49
C GLY A 110 2.65 -14.48 5.75
N SER A 111 3.76 -14.42 5.03
CA SER A 111 4.24 -13.22 4.33
C SER A 111 3.89 -13.27 2.84
N MET A 112 3.21 -12.23 2.33
CA MET A 112 3.60 -11.63 1.05
C MET A 112 4.87 -10.82 1.36
N GLY A 113 6.01 -11.18 0.78
CA GLY A 113 7.36 -10.90 1.31
C GLY A 113 7.89 -9.45 1.22
N ALA A 114 7.04 -8.45 1.04
CA ALA A 114 7.41 -7.03 0.94
C ALA A 114 6.26 -6.16 1.48
N ALA A 115 6.16 -4.85 1.16
CA ALA A 115 5.15 -3.93 1.71
C ALA A 115 3.65 -4.35 1.65
N ALA A 116 3.25 -5.33 0.82
CA ALA A 116 1.83 -5.74 0.71
C ALA A 116 1.31 -6.56 1.91
N GLY A 117 2.13 -7.45 2.47
CA GLY A 117 1.80 -8.22 3.68
C GLY A 117 1.79 -7.42 5.00
N PRO A 118 2.81 -6.60 5.29
CA PRO A 118 2.93 -5.77 6.48
C PRO A 118 2.21 -4.42 6.40
N ASN A 119 1.42 -4.13 5.36
CA ASN A 119 0.67 -2.87 5.31
C ASN A 119 -0.39 -2.83 6.43
N SER A 120 -0.59 -1.64 7.01
CA SER A 120 -1.69 -1.33 7.94
C SER A 120 -3.11 -1.60 7.42
N GLY A 121 -3.29 -1.72 6.09
CA GLY A 121 -4.58 -2.05 5.50
C GLY A 121 -5.50 -0.86 5.22
N SER A 122 -5.03 0.38 5.41
CA SER A 122 -5.80 1.58 5.06
C SER A 122 -5.92 1.74 3.53
N ILE A 123 -7.14 2.05 3.08
CA ILE A 123 -7.43 2.49 1.71
C ILE A 123 -8.19 3.82 1.81
N SER A 124 -7.48 4.93 1.67
CA SER A 124 -8.04 6.28 1.87
C SER A 124 -7.81 7.15 0.64
N CYS A 125 -8.72 8.11 0.40
CA CYS A 125 -8.60 9.15 -0.62
C CYS A 125 -8.14 10.49 -0.02
N SER A 126 -6.85 10.66 0.31
CA SER A 126 -6.06 11.89 0.03
C SER A 126 -4.71 11.95 0.79
N ARG A 127 -3.75 12.69 0.21
CA ARG A 127 -2.55 13.24 0.89
C ARG A 127 -2.19 14.62 0.30
N ARG A 128 -1.53 15.45 1.13
CA ARG A 128 -0.86 16.75 0.85
C ARG A 128 -0.16 16.91 -0.50
N ASP A 129 0.51 15.88 -1.02
CA ASP A 129 1.20 15.98 -2.31
C ASP A 129 0.20 16.03 -3.48
N LYS A 130 -0.99 15.43 -3.32
CA LYS A 130 -2.06 15.38 -4.34
C LYS A 130 -2.94 16.64 -4.34
N LEU A 131 -3.14 17.28 -3.17
CA LEU A 131 -3.88 18.54 -3.04
C LEU A 131 -3.14 19.75 -3.67
N VAL A 132 -1.83 19.62 -3.93
CA VAL A 132 -1.01 20.68 -4.56
C VAL A 132 -0.46 20.28 -5.93
N LEU A 133 -0.16 19.01 -6.22
CA LEU A 133 0.39 18.58 -7.52
C LEU A 133 -0.66 18.09 -8.52
N ALA A 134 -1.87 17.69 -8.10
CA ALA A 134 -2.96 17.27 -9.00
C ALA A 134 -3.99 18.38 -9.27
N ARG A 135 -3.56 19.65 -9.16
CA ARG A 135 -4.39 20.87 -9.24
C ARG A 135 -4.99 21.18 -10.62
N ARG A 136 -5.14 20.24 -11.54
CA ARG A 136 -5.74 20.56 -12.85
C ARG A 136 -7.10 19.94 -13.13
N ASP A 137 -7.44 18.78 -12.57
CA ASP A 137 -8.72 18.15 -12.89
C ASP A 137 -9.30 17.20 -11.84
N GLY A 138 -8.56 16.79 -10.80
CA GLY A 138 -9.02 15.79 -9.81
C GLY A 138 -8.87 14.33 -10.24
N THR A 139 -8.15 14.04 -11.32
CA THR A 139 -8.05 12.68 -11.90
C THR A 139 -7.44 11.66 -10.94
N ILE A 140 -6.43 12.04 -10.15
CA ILE A 140 -5.87 11.12 -9.15
C ILE A 140 -6.88 10.81 -8.04
N ALA A 141 -7.61 11.80 -7.51
CA ALA A 141 -8.61 11.56 -6.46
C ALA A 141 -9.74 10.66 -6.97
N ARG A 142 -10.15 10.83 -8.23
CA ARG A 142 -11.11 9.92 -8.89
C ARG A 142 -10.56 8.51 -9.04
N LEU A 143 -9.28 8.36 -9.43
CA LEU A 143 -8.62 7.05 -9.49
C LEU A 143 -8.60 6.36 -8.12
N GLU A 144 -8.29 7.08 -7.04
CA GLU A 144 -8.31 6.54 -5.67
C GLU A 144 -9.70 6.07 -5.26
N LEU A 145 -10.73 6.89 -5.49
CA LEU A 145 -12.11 6.52 -5.21
C LEU A 145 -12.55 5.31 -6.04
N ARG A 146 -12.17 5.26 -7.32
CA ARG A 146 -12.40 4.11 -8.20
C ARG A 146 -11.73 2.87 -7.65
N ASN A 147 -10.47 2.98 -7.21
CA ASN A 147 -9.71 1.88 -6.62
C ASN A 147 -10.39 1.34 -5.35
N ILE A 148 -10.82 2.21 -4.43
CA ILE A 148 -11.58 1.79 -3.23
C ILE A 148 -12.82 1.00 -3.66
N ARG A 149 -13.64 1.55 -4.55
CA ARG A 149 -14.87 0.89 -5.01
C ARG A 149 -14.59 -0.46 -5.68
N ALA A 150 -13.59 -0.52 -6.55
CA ALA A 150 -13.23 -1.73 -7.28
C ALA A 150 -12.71 -2.84 -6.35
N VAL A 151 -11.85 -2.50 -5.38
CA VAL A 151 -11.37 -3.44 -4.37
C VAL A 151 -12.52 -3.98 -3.52
N HIS A 152 -13.41 -3.09 -3.08
CA HIS A 152 -14.58 -3.49 -2.28
C HIS A 152 -15.55 -4.38 -3.06
N ALA A 153 -15.82 -4.04 -4.33
CA ALA A 153 -16.65 -4.86 -5.21
C ALA A 153 -16.04 -6.23 -5.41
N PHE A 154 -14.76 -6.30 -5.81
CA PHE A 154 -14.08 -7.56 -6.06
C PHE A 154 -14.06 -8.47 -4.82
N ALA A 155 -13.72 -7.93 -3.65
CA ALA A 155 -13.71 -8.70 -2.41
C ALA A 155 -15.09 -9.28 -2.06
N ARG A 156 -16.17 -8.52 -2.26
CA ARG A 156 -17.54 -9.03 -2.07
C ARG A 156 -17.91 -10.09 -3.10
N ASP A 157 -17.68 -9.82 -4.38
CA ASP A 157 -18.06 -10.71 -5.49
C ASP A 157 -17.34 -12.06 -5.42
N HIS A 158 -16.14 -12.09 -4.84
CA HIS A 158 -15.32 -13.28 -4.68
C HIS A 158 -15.36 -13.85 -3.25
N ALA A 159 -16.24 -13.33 -2.38
CA ALA A 159 -16.38 -13.74 -0.98
C ALA A 159 -15.04 -13.82 -0.23
N ILE A 160 -14.16 -12.85 -0.47
CA ILE A 160 -12.86 -12.77 0.19
C ILE A 160 -13.08 -12.20 1.60
N ASP A 161 -12.95 -13.07 2.61
CA ASP A 161 -12.88 -12.65 4.01
C ASP A 161 -11.56 -11.93 4.27
N CYS A 162 -11.56 -10.60 4.10
CA CYS A 162 -10.41 -9.74 4.32
C CYS A 162 -10.69 -8.60 5.30
N ASP A 163 -11.59 -8.77 6.26
CA ASP A 163 -11.97 -7.72 7.21
C ASP A 163 -12.41 -6.42 6.51
N LEU A 164 -13.02 -6.54 5.32
CA LEU A 164 -13.40 -5.43 4.46
C LEU A 164 -14.45 -4.56 5.14
N ARG A 165 -14.15 -3.27 5.28
CA ARG A 165 -15.05 -2.29 5.88
C ARG A 165 -15.02 -0.97 5.13
N PRO A 166 -16.10 -0.58 4.43
CA PRO A 166 -16.30 0.80 4.02
C PRO A 166 -16.43 1.66 5.28
N CYS A 167 -15.64 2.74 5.38
CA CYS A 167 -15.68 3.64 6.51
C CYS A 167 -15.16 5.01 6.10
N ASP A 168 -15.43 6.02 6.91
CA ASP A 168 -14.75 7.30 6.73
C ASP A 168 -13.34 7.25 7.31
N THR A 169 -12.52 8.22 6.92
CA THR A 169 -11.29 8.56 7.62
C THR A 169 -11.37 10.00 8.13
N LEU A 170 -10.63 10.29 9.21
CA LEU A 170 -10.41 11.65 9.70
C LEU A 170 -8.92 11.97 9.70
N ASP A 171 -8.53 12.95 8.91
CA ASP A 171 -7.21 13.55 8.99
C ASP A 171 -7.23 14.67 10.03
N VAL A 172 -6.64 14.43 11.19
CA VAL A 172 -6.50 15.40 12.29
C VAL A 172 -5.22 16.19 12.08
N VAL A 173 -5.33 17.52 12.02
CA VAL A 173 -4.20 18.38 11.66
C VAL A 173 -3.69 19.12 12.88
N TYR A 174 -2.39 19.00 13.17
CA TYR A 174 -1.71 19.60 14.32
C TYR A 174 -0.82 20.80 13.96
N ASP A 175 -0.60 21.06 12.66
CA ASP A 175 0.18 22.19 12.17
C ASP A 175 -0.70 23.22 11.43
N ALA A 176 -0.49 24.50 11.72
CA ALA A 176 -1.32 25.57 11.18
C ALA A 176 -1.10 25.78 9.66
N GLY A 177 0.12 25.57 9.17
CA GLY A 177 0.44 25.61 7.75
C GLY A 177 -0.23 24.46 6.99
N GLU A 178 -0.21 23.27 7.57
CA GLU A 178 -0.92 22.10 7.04
C GLU A 178 -2.43 22.29 7.02
N TRP A 179 -2.99 22.91 8.06
CA TRP A 179 -4.42 23.18 8.10
C TRP A 179 -4.86 24.17 7.03
N ALA A 180 -4.06 25.23 6.80
CA ALA A 180 -4.31 26.16 5.70
C ALA A 180 -4.25 25.44 4.33
N ALA A 181 -3.25 24.58 4.12
CA ALA A 181 -3.11 23.81 2.88
C ALA A 181 -4.25 22.80 2.67
N ALA A 182 -4.67 22.11 3.72
CA ALA A 182 -5.77 21.15 3.68
C ALA A 182 -7.09 21.81 3.25
N ARG A 183 -7.43 22.97 3.84
CA ARG A 183 -8.63 23.75 3.45
C ARG A 183 -8.60 24.20 1.99
N GLU A 184 -7.45 24.70 1.53
CA GLU A 184 -7.29 25.12 0.13
C GLU A 184 -7.46 23.93 -0.82
N GLY A 185 -6.87 22.79 -0.48
CA GLY A 185 -6.95 21.61 -1.31
C GLY A 185 -8.36 20.99 -1.32
N VAL A 186 -9.09 20.97 -0.20
CA VAL A 186 -10.49 20.52 -0.16
C VAL A 186 -11.37 21.40 -1.06
N ARG A 187 -11.13 22.71 -1.10
CA ARG A 187 -11.80 23.61 -2.04
C ARG A 187 -11.54 23.20 -3.49
N GLY A 188 -10.28 22.99 -3.85
CA GLY A 188 -9.91 22.57 -5.20
C GLY A 188 -10.50 21.20 -5.60
N LEU A 189 -10.60 20.27 -4.66
CA LEU A 189 -11.26 18.97 -4.90
C LEU A 189 -12.75 19.15 -5.14
N ARG A 190 -13.45 19.91 -4.28
CA ARG A 190 -14.90 20.18 -4.47
C ARG A 190 -15.18 20.78 -5.84
N GLU A 191 -14.38 21.76 -6.27
CA GLU A 191 -14.47 22.37 -7.61
C GLU A 191 -14.26 21.32 -8.73
N ALA A 192 -13.23 20.48 -8.59
CA ALA A 192 -12.89 19.45 -9.58
C ALA A 192 -13.95 18.34 -9.70
N PHE A 193 -14.66 18.01 -8.62
CA PHE A 193 -15.78 17.07 -8.65
C PHE A 193 -17.06 17.72 -9.20
N SER A 194 -17.33 19.00 -8.91
CA SER A 194 -18.51 19.72 -9.44
C SER A 194 -18.42 20.05 -10.95
N GLY A 195 -17.22 20.19 -11.50
CA GLY A 195 -17.02 20.68 -12.87
C GLY A 195 -17.46 19.73 -14.00
N ARG A 196 -17.73 18.44 -13.73
CA ARG A 196 -18.21 17.46 -14.73
C ARG A 196 -19.73 17.25 -14.72
N THR A 197 -20.45 17.73 -13.72
CA THR A 197 -21.92 17.60 -13.67
C THR A 197 -22.62 18.50 -14.72
N MET A 198 -21.88 19.39 -15.39
CA MET A 198 -22.40 20.37 -16.36
C MET A 198 -22.32 19.95 -17.85
N THR A 199 -21.88 18.74 -18.20
CA THR A 199 -21.82 18.29 -19.62
C THR A 199 -22.85 17.21 -20.00
N ALA A 200 -23.83 16.95 -19.14
CA ALA A 200 -24.90 16.00 -19.41
C ALA A 200 -26.27 16.52 -18.93
N ALA A 201 -26.64 17.74 -19.35
CA ALA A 201 -28.03 18.16 -19.38
C ALA A 201 -28.20 19.22 -20.47
N GLY A 202 -29.09 18.95 -21.42
CA GLY A 202 -29.43 19.86 -22.50
C GLY A 202 -30.08 21.15 -22.00
N GLU A 203 -30.05 22.12 -22.90
CA GLU A 203 -30.65 23.45 -22.88
C GLU A 203 -31.97 23.55 -22.08
N GLY A 204 -32.02 24.55 -21.19
CA GLY A 204 -33.22 24.98 -20.49
C GLY A 204 -32.95 26.18 -19.59
N ASP A 205 -33.33 27.36 -20.08
CA ASP A 205 -33.18 28.69 -19.47
C ASP A 205 -34.03 28.91 -18.20
N VAL A 206 -33.61 29.97 -17.47
CA VAL A 206 -34.32 30.82 -16.49
C VAL A 206 -34.17 30.52 -14.99
N GLY A 207 -33.54 31.47 -14.28
CA GLY A 207 -34.04 31.97 -13.00
C GLY A 207 -33.01 32.09 -11.88
N GLY A 208 -32.52 33.31 -11.63
CA GLY A 208 -31.68 33.61 -10.47
C GLY A 208 -32.44 33.58 -9.15
N GLY A 209 -31.74 33.12 -8.11
CA GLY A 209 -32.14 33.20 -6.70
C GLY A 209 -30.94 32.89 -5.82
N GLU A 210 -30.52 33.85 -5.01
CA GLU A 210 -29.55 33.67 -3.94
C GLU A 210 -30.19 32.79 -2.86
N GLU A 211 -29.55 31.67 -2.48
CA GLU A 211 -29.96 30.89 -1.30
C GLU A 211 -28.76 30.64 -0.38
N GLU A 212 -28.95 31.02 0.88
CA GLU A 212 -28.04 30.90 2.00
C GLU A 212 -27.93 29.43 2.46
N ASP A 213 -26.69 28.94 2.60
CA ASP A 213 -26.36 27.61 3.11
C ASP A 213 -26.77 27.45 4.59
N GLY A 214 -27.91 26.80 4.81
CA GLY A 214 -28.34 26.26 6.11
C GLY A 214 -28.14 24.75 6.17
N ASP A 215 -26.96 24.30 6.62
CA ASP A 215 -26.67 22.89 6.88
C ASP A 215 -27.47 22.39 8.10
N ARG A 216 -28.46 21.52 7.86
CA ARG A 216 -29.10 20.68 8.87
C ARG A 216 -29.10 19.24 8.40
N GLY A 217 -28.51 18.39 9.24
CA GLY A 217 -28.33 16.97 9.01
C GLY A 217 -29.61 16.18 8.78
N GLY A 218 -29.45 15.12 8.00
CA GLY A 218 -30.40 14.03 7.84
C GLY A 218 -29.66 12.84 7.23
N GLY A 219 -29.51 11.77 8.01
CA GLY A 219 -29.08 10.47 7.50
C GLY A 219 -30.12 9.96 6.50
N GLY A 220 -29.65 9.60 5.32
CA GLY A 220 -30.44 8.99 4.27
C GLY A 220 -29.57 7.96 3.56
N ASP A 221 -29.88 6.69 3.79
CA ASP A 221 -29.34 5.54 3.09
C ASP A 221 -29.82 5.61 1.63
N GLY A 222 -28.97 6.14 0.75
CA GLY A 222 -29.14 6.12 -0.70
C GLY A 222 -27.94 5.44 -1.34
N GLU A 223 -28.16 4.28 -1.94
CA GLU A 223 -27.16 3.46 -2.65
C GLU A 223 -26.64 4.09 -3.97
N ASP A 224 -26.95 5.35 -4.26
CA ASP A 224 -26.35 6.13 -5.34
C ASP A 224 -26.24 7.62 -4.91
N GLY A 225 -25.02 8.19 -4.84
CA GLY A 225 -24.88 9.66 -4.70
C GLY A 225 -23.70 10.27 -3.93
N GLY A 226 -22.65 9.52 -3.58
CA GLY A 226 -21.49 10.06 -2.84
C GLY A 226 -20.23 10.24 -3.69
N GLU A 227 -20.17 11.21 -4.60
CA GLU A 227 -18.88 11.64 -5.16
C GLU A 227 -18.08 12.40 -4.11
N GLY A 228 -16.94 11.85 -3.68
CA GLY A 228 -15.84 12.57 -3.02
C GLY A 228 -16.25 13.64 -1.99
N ARG A 229 -17.17 13.34 -1.06
CA ARG A 229 -17.56 14.31 -0.03
C ARG A 229 -16.43 14.48 0.97
N TYR A 230 -15.83 15.68 0.96
CA TYR A 230 -14.86 16.12 1.96
C TYR A 230 -15.55 17.07 2.94
N THR A 231 -15.43 16.79 4.24
CA THR A 231 -15.97 17.60 5.33
C THR A 231 -14.82 18.25 6.08
N LEU A 232 -14.91 19.56 6.31
CA LEU A 232 -13.96 20.30 7.14
C LEU A 232 -14.54 20.42 8.54
N TYR A 233 -13.77 20.06 9.56
CA TYR A 233 -14.13 20.23 10.96
C TYR A 233 -13.26 21.31 11.59
N SER A 234 -13.88 22.23 12.33
CA SER A 234 -13.15 23.16 13.18
C SER A 234 -12.40 22.42 14.29
N ARG A 235 -11.44 23.08 14.94
CA ARG A 235 -10.77 22.53 16.12
C ARG A 235 -11.78 22.11 17.20
N GLU A 236 -12.75 22.97 17.49
CA GLU A 236 -13.77 22.74 18.51
C GLU A 236 -14.62 21.52 18.15
N GLU A 237 -15.00 21.37 16.88
CA GLU A 237 -15.74 20.20 16.41
C GLU A 237 -14.90 18.93 16.50
N VAL A 238 -13.61 19.00 16.16
CA VAL A 238 -12.72 17.84 16.24
C VAL A 238 -12.62 17.35 17.69
N LEU A 239 -12.31 18.25 18.62
CA LEU A 239 -12.14 17.92 20.04
C LEU A 239 -13.45 17.51 20.73
N ALA A 240 -14.61 17.97 20.22
CA ALA A 240 -15.91 17.61 20.78
C ALA A 240 -16.46 16.28 20.27
N ARG A 241 -16.08 15.87 19.05
CA ARG A 241 -16.71 14.71 18.36
C ARG A 241 -15.82 13.48 18.28
N PHE A 242 -14.50 13.64 18.34
CA PHE A 242 -13.57 12.54 18.15
C PHE A 242 -12.67 12.39 19.38
N PRO A 243 -12.24 11.16 19.73
CA PRO A 243 -11.39 10.90 20.89
C PRO A 243 -9.95 11.31 20.58
N VAL A 244 -9.70 12.57 20.29
CA VAL A 244 -8.38 13.09 19.91
C VAL A 244 -8.09 14.34 20.72
N HIS A 245 -6.85 14.46 21.14
CA HIS A 245 -6.43 15.48 22.10
C HIS A 245 -5.23 16.27 21.57
N ASP A 246 -5.02 17.43 22.16
CA ASP A 246 -3.72 18.08 22.11
C ASP A 246 -2.69 17.20 22.82
N GLY A 247 -1.44 17.25 22.36
CA GLY A 247 -0.36 16.43 22.89
C GLY A 247 0.92 17.21 23.10
N VAL A 248 1.93 16.52 23.63
CA VAL A 248 3.30 17.04 23.72
C VAL A 248 4.24 16.02 23.10
N PHE A 249 5.11 16.49 22.22
CA PHE A 249 6.18 15.67 21.63
C PHE A 249 7.49 16.45 21.57
N GLY A 250 8.59 15.84 22.03
CA GLY A 250 9.91 16.49 22.03
C GLY A 250 9.95 17.82 22.79
N GLY A 251 9.13 17.96 23.85
CA GLY A 251 9.00 19.19 24.62
C GLY A 251 8.23 20.33 23.93
N ARG A 252 7.60 20.07 22.78
CA ARG A 252 6.74 21.01 22.06
C ARG A 252 5.29 20.58 22.15
N GLU A 253 4.42 21.56 22.33
CA GLU A 253 2.97 21.35 22.30
C GLU A 253 2.51 21.11 20.85
N GLU A 254 1.72 20.07 20.64
CA GLU A 254 1.09 19.74 19.37
C GLU A 254 -0.42 19.95 19.55
N ARG A 255 -0.90 21.07 18.99
CA ARG A 255 -2.30 21.48 19.15
C ARG A 255 -3.11 21.21 17.90
N VAL A 256 -4.27 20.58 18.05
CA VAL A 256 -5.23 20.36 16.95
C VAL A 256 -5.62 21.71 16.32
N GLN A 257 -5.53 21.82 15.00
CA GLN A 257 -5.91 23.00 14.23
C GLN A 257 -7.27 22.84 13.54
N GLY A 258 -7.66 21.60 13.26
CA GLY A 258 -8.89 21.22 12.56
C GLY A 258 -8.79 19.79 12.04
N GLY A 259 -9.79 19.38 11.25
CA GLY A 259 -9.83 18.04 10.68
C GLY A 259 -10.46 17.98 9.28
N VAL A 260 -10.10 16.97 8.50
CA VAL A 260 -10.71 16.68 7.21
C VAL A 260 -11.28 15.26 7.24
N GLY A 261 -12.60 15.13 7.10
CA GLY A 261 -13.28 13.84 6.98
C GLY A 261 -13.64 13.54 5.53
N TYR A 262 -13.52 12.28 5.12
CA TYR A 262 -13.91 11.82 3.79
C TYR A 262 -14.05 10.30 3.73
N PHE A 263 -14.73 9.81 2.71
CA PHE A 263 -14.94 8.39 2.49
C PHE A 263 -13.62 7.65 2.21
N ALA A 264 -13.46 6.50 2.85
CA ALA A 264 -12.31 5.62 2.76
C ALA A 264 -12.76 4.15 2.87
N GLY A 265 -11.81 3.27 3.14
CA GLY A 265 -12.03 1.86 3.44
C GLY A 265 -10.87 1.32 4.25
N SER A 266 -11.15 0.23 4.97
CA SER A 266 -10.14 -0.56 5.65
C SER A 266 -10.33 -2.03 5.32
N LEU A 267 -9.20 -2.75 5.21
CA LEU A 267 -9.19 -4.19 5.04
C LEU A 267 -7.86 -4.78 5.52
N SER A 268 -7.79 -6.08 5.74
CA SER A 268 -6.54 -6.81 5.88
C SER A 268 -5.89 -7.00 4.51
N ALA A 269 -4.84 -6.20 4.23
CA ALA A 269 -4.13 -6.25 2.94
C ALA A 269 -3.57 -7.64 2.64
N TYR A 270 -3.09 -8.35 3.67
CA TYR A 270 -2.65 -9.73 3.55
C TYR A 270 -3.79 -10.67 3.12
N LYS A 271 -4.91 -10.69 3.84
CA LYS A 271 -6.04 -11.56 3.51
C LYS A 271 -6.60 -11.26 2.12
N PHE A 272 -6.70 -9.97 1.76
CA PHE A 272 -7.14 -9.55 0.43
C PHE A 272 -6.19 -10.05 -0.67
N GLY A 273 -4.89 -9.80 -0.54
CA GLY A 273 -3.91 -10.25 -1.53
C GLY A 273 -3.86 -11.77 -1.67
N ILE A 274 -3.97 -12.52 -0.57
CA ILE A 274 -4.09 -13.99 -0.62
C ILE A 274 -5.39 -14.42 -1.30
N GLY A 275 -6.51 -13.73 -1.06
CA GLY A 275 -7.78 -13.99 -1.73
C GLY A 275 -7.71 -13.79 -3.25
N VAL A 276 -7.13 -12.67 -3.69
CA VAL A 276 -6.87 -12.38 -5.10
C VAL A 276 -5.96 -13.45 -5.71
N LEU A 277 -4.85 -13.79 -5.02
CA LEU A 277 -3.91 -14.79 -5.51
C LEU A 277 -4.55 -16.18 -5.66
N ARG A 278 -5.38 -16.60 -4.70
CA ARG A 278 -6.16 -17.84 -4.82
C ARG A 278 -7.07 -17.80 -6.03
N ALA A 279 -7.80 -16.70 -6.23
CA ALA A 279 -8.67 -16.53 -7.39
C ALA A 279 -7.91 -16.61 -8.72
N CYS A 280 -6.65 -16.14 -8.78
CA CYS A 280 -5.78 -16.28 -9.95
C CYS A 280 -5.29 -17.72 -10.13
N VAL A 281 -4.85 -18.39 -9.06
CA VAL A 281 -4.38 -19.79 -9.11
C VAL A 281 -5.51 -20.73 -9.55
N ASP A 282 -6.73 -20.51 -9.05
CA ASP A 282 -7.92 -21.27 -9.47
C ASP A 282 -8.25 -21.10 -10.96
N ARG A 283 -7.74 -20.02 -11.59
CA ARG A 283 -7.84 -19.74 -13.02
C ARG A 283 -6.63 -20.21 -13.83
N GLY A 284 -5.69 -20.93 -13.22
CA GLY A 284 -4.52 -21.50 -13.90
C GLY A 284 -3.22 -20.73 -13.70
N LEU A 285 -3.20 -19.64 -12.91
CA LEU A 285 -1.96 -18.93 -12.62
C LEU A 285 -0.90 -19.87 -12.01
N ASN A 286 0.28 -19.92 -12.64
CA ASN A 286 1.42 -20.64 -12.11
C ASN A 286 2.16 -19.77 -11.06
N LEU A 287 1.95 -20.08 -9.78
CA LEU A 287 2.62 -19.40 -8.67
C LEU A 287 3.93 -20.11 -8.28
N GLN A 288 5.05 -19.38 -8.36
CA GLN A 288 6.36 -19.87 -7.93
C GLN A 288 6.89 -19.02 -6.77
N THR A 289 6.77 -19.54 -5.55
CA THR A 289 7.41 -18.96 -4.35
C THR A 289 8.85 -19.48 -4.20
N GLY A 290 9.68 -18.88 -3.36
CA GLY A 290 11.06 -19.38 -3.15
C GLY A 290 11.96 -19.25 -4.37
N THR A 291 11.62 -18.33 -5.29
CA THR A 291 12.21 -18.31 -6.63
C THR A 291 12.66 -16.89 -6.99
N PRO A 292 13.59 -16.28 -6.24
CA PRO A 292 14.01 -14.91 -6.52
C PRO A 292 14.58 -14.77 -7.93
N VAL A 293 14.10 -13.77 -8.67
CA VAL A 293 14.69 -13.38 -9.96
C VAL A 293 16.02 -12.69 -9.68
N THR A 294 17.10 -13.22 -10.25
CA THR A 294 18.46 -12.71 -10.05
C THR A 294 18.96 -11.87 -11.21
N MET A 295 18.38 -12.03 -12.41
CA MET A 295 18.79 -11.30 -13.62
C MET A 295 17.72 -11.38 -14.70
N LEU A 296 17.58 -10.30 -15.48
CA LEU A 296 16.79 -10.27 -16.71
C LEU A 296 17.73 -10.06 -17.90
N VAL A 297 17.55 -10.84 -18.96
CA VAL A 297 18.31 -10.72 -20.20
C VAL A 297 17.33 -10.62 -21.37
N ALA A 298 17.45 -9.58 -22.19
CA ALA A 298 16.75 -9.55 -23.46
C ALA A 298 17.33 -10.65 -24.35
N ALA A 299 16.48 -11.56 -24.83
CA ALA A 299 16.90 -12.62 -25.72
C ALA A 299 17.53 -12.00 -26.98
N SER A 300 18.73 -12.45 -27.34
CA SER A 300 19.40 -11.99 -28.56
C SER A 300 18.50 -12.31 -29.75
N SER A 301 18.24 -11.31 -30.59
CA SER A 301 17.41 -11.37 -31.79
C SER A 301 17.84 -12.47 -32.77
N SER A 302 17.37 -13.71 -32.59
CA SER A 302 17.04 -14.55 -33.74
C SER A 302 15.59 -14.24 -34.11
N ALA A 303 15.41 -13.61 -35.26
CA ALA A 303 14.22 -12.90 -35.73
C ALA A 303 12.99 -13.79 -36.04
N THR A 304 12.71 -14.84 -35.26
CA THR A 304 11.60 -15.77 -35.52
C THR A 304 10.77 -16.20 -34.33
N ASP A 305 11.13 -15.89 -33.08
CA ASP A 305 10.30 -16.27 -31.92
C ASP A 305 9.65 -15.04 -31.27
N GLU A 306 8.39 -14.81 -31.63
CA GLU A 306 7.50 -13.88 -30.90
C GLU A 306 7.26 -14.33 -29.44
N LYS A 307 7.57 -15.60 -29.13
CA LYS A 307 7.23 -16.29 -27.87
C LYS A 307 8.25 -16.14 -26.73
N GLY A 308 9.43 -15.52 -26.94
CA GLY A 308 10.47 -15.46 -25.90
C GLY A 308 11.44 -14.31 -26.07
N ARG A 309 11.02 -13.11 -25.66
CA ARG A 309 11.85 -11.88 -25.70
C ARG A 309 12.74 -11.70 -24.49
N TRP A 310 12.41 -12.34 -23.36
CA TRP A 310 13.09 -12.16 -22.09
C TRP A 310 13.44 -13.51 -21.45
N ASP A 311 14.71 -13.65 -21.07
CA ASP A 311 15.20 -14.73 -20.21
C ASP A 311 15.20 -14.23 -18.76
N VAL A 312 14.25 -14.73 -17.96
CA VAL A 312 14.10 -14.45 -16.53
C VAL A 312 14.90 -15.49 -15.75
N ASN A 313 16.07 -15.08 -15.25
CA ASN A 313 16.99 -15.98 -14.56
C ASN A 313 16.64 -16.05 -13.07
N THR A 314 16.49 -17.26 -12.58
CA THR A 314 16.22 -17.57 -11.17
C THR A 314 17.19 -18.64 -10.68
N GLN A 315 17.23 -18.88 -9.37
CA GLN A 315 18.01 -19.97 -8.79
C GLN A 315 17.51 -21.37 -9.20
N ARG A 316 16.27 -21.48 -9.69
CA ARG A 316 15.64 -22.74 -10.08
C ARG A 316 15.68 -22.99 -11.59
N GLY A 317 16.26 -22.08 -12.36
CA GLY A 317 16.34 -22.15 -13.81
C GLY A 317 15.93 -20.85 -14.49
N VAL A 318 15.83 -20.89 -15.81
CA VAL A 318 15.45 -19.75 -16.66
C VAL A 318 14.02 -19.92 -17.14
N VAL A 319 13.20 -18.90 -16.95
CA VAL A 319 11.85 -18.80 -17.52
C VAL A 319 11.93 -17.87 -18.73
N ARG A 320 11.43 -18.32 -19.89
CA ARG A 320 11.33 -17.49 -21.09
C ARG A 320 9.95 -16.87 -21.17
N ALA A 321 9.89 -15.56 -21.42
CA ALA A 321 8.64 -14.84 -21.52
C ALA A 321 8.66 -13.84 -22.69
N GLY A 322 7.53 -13.70 -23.38
CA GLY A 322 7.33 -12.63 -24.36
C GLY A 322 7.12 -11.25 -23.71
N ARG A 323 6.56 -11.25 -22.48
CA ARG A 323 6.28 -10.06 -21.67
C ARG A 323 6.66 -10.32 -20.22
N VAL A 324 7.31 -9.35 -19.57
CA VAL A 324 7.73 -9.41 -18.16
C VAL A 324 7.19 -8.19 -17.43
N VAL A 325 6.53 -8.38 -16.29
CA VAL A 325 6.03 -7.29 -15.44
C VAL A 325 6.84 -7.21 -14.14
N LEU A 326 7.49 -6.09 -13.92
CA LEU A 326 8.17 -5.75 -12.66
C LEU A 326 7.16 -5.19 -11.65
N ALA A 327 6.56 -6.07 -10.86
CA ALA A 327 5.67 -5.73 -9.73
C ALA A 327 6.41 -5.79 -8.37
N THR A 328 7.70 -5.46 -8.35
CA THR A 328 8.62 -5.69 -7.22
C THR A 328 8.81 -4.48 -6.30
N ASN A 329 8.00 -3.43 -6.48
CA ASN A 329 7.99 -2.21 -5.68
C ASN A 329 9.40 -1.66 -5.35
N GLY A 330 9.81 -1.62 -4.07
CA GLY A 330 11.12 -1.09 -3.66
C GLY A 330 12.33 -1.88 -4.18
N TYR A 331 12.13 -3.14 -4.56
CA TYR A 331 13.19 -4.01 -5.06
C TYR A 331 13.40 -3.90 -6.58
N THR A 332 12.60 -3.09 -7.28
CA THR A 332 12.65 -3.00 -8.75
C THR A 332 14.02 -2.59 -9.28
N ALA A 333 14.72 -1.67 -8.62
CA ALA A 333 16.07 -1.26 -9.01
C ALA A 333 17.12 -2.39 -8.87
N GLY A 334 16.84 -3.41 -8.04
CA GLY A 334 17.68 -4.59 -7.92
C GLY A 334 17.49 -5.61 -9.02
N VAL A 335 16.29 -5.70 -9.57
CA VAL A 335 15.97 -6.60 -10.68
C VAL A 335 16.36 -5.95 -12.01
N TRP A 336 16.11 -4.65 -12.16
CA TRP A 336 16.43 -3.89 -13.37
C TRP A 336 17.17 -2.59 -13.02
N PRO A 337 18.51 -2.53 -13.19
CA PRO A 337 19.34 -1.41 -12.75
C PRO A 337 18.98 -0.05 -13.35
N ARG A 338 18.24 0.01 -14.46
CA ARG A 338 17.79 1.27 -15.05
C ARG A 338 16.85 2.07 -14.13
N PHE A 339 16.23 1.43 -13.14
CA PHE A 339 15.46 2.10 -12.10
C PHE A 339 16.30 2.64 -10.93
N GLN A 340 17.64 2.45 -10.93
CA GLN A 340 18.50 3.01 -9.89
C GLN A 340 18.37 4.54 -9.80
N GLY A 341 18.19 5.05 -8.58
CA GLY A 341 17.90 6.45 -8.31
C GLY A 341 16.49 6.93 -8.69
N ALA A 342 15.75 6.19 -9.53
CA ALA A 342 14.35 6.46 -9.87
C ALA A 342 13.38 5.67 -8.97
N VAL A 343 13.79 4.53 -8.42
CA VAL A 343 13.08 3.82 -7.35
C VAL A 343 14.07 3.59 -6.22
N VAL A 344 13.80 4.18 -5.06
CA VAL A 344 14.59 4.05 -3.85
C VAL A 344 13.80 3.24 -2.83
N PRO A 345 14.34 2.11 -2.33
CA PRO A 345 13.66 1.37 -1.29
C PRO A 345 13.68 2.17 0.01
N LEU A 346 12.58 2.10 0.77
CA LEU A 346 12.45 2.72 2.08
C LEU A 346 11.85 1.69 3.04
N ARG A 347 12.51 1.42 4.16
CA ARG A 347 11.92 0.61 5.22
C ARG A 347 10.93 1.45 6.03
N GLY A 348 9.67 1.01 6.05
CA GLY A 348 8.64 1.54 6.94
C GLY A 348 8.42 0.63 8.14
N GLN A 349 7.87 1.19 9.21
CA GLN A 349 7.51 0.48 10.43
C GLN A 349 6.05 0.67 10.79
N VAL A 350 5.49 -0.38 11.37
CA VAL A 350 4.12 -0.43 11.85
C VAL A 350 4.10 -1.10 13.22
N THR A 351 3.23 -0.63 14.10
CA THR A 351 2.95 -1.24 15.40
C THR A 351 1.47 -1.58 15.51
N ALA A 352 1.15 -2.69 16.19
CA ALA A 352 -0.21 -3.02 16.60
C ALA A 352 -0.32 -2.81 18.11
N HIS A 353 -1.27 -1.98 18.53
CA HIS A 353 -1.50 -1.68 19.94
C HIS A 353 -2.81 -2.31 20.38
N ARG A 354 -2.79 -2.99 21.53
CA ARG A 354 -3.99 -3.30 22.27
C ARG A 354 -4.64 -1.99 22.72
N PRO A 355 -5.96 -1.84 22.61
CA PRO A 355 -6.64 -0.62 22.99
C PRO A 355 -6.47 -0.35 24.49
N GLY A 356 -6.31 0.92 24.84
CA GLY A 356 -6.35 1.35 26.24
C GLY A 356 -7.73 1.10 26.85
N GLN A 357 -7.78 0.97 28.17
CA GLN A 357 -8.98 0.52 28.89
C GLN A 357 -10.15 1.52 28.83
N ALA A 358 -9.90 2.79 28.50
CA ALA A 358 -10.93 3.81 28.33
C ALA A 358 -11.36 4.00 26.86
N MET A 359 -10.73 3.29 25.92
CA MET A 359 -11.00 3.49 24.49
C MET A 359 -12.47 3.20 24.16
N PRO A 360 -13.14 4.11 23.41
CA PRO A 360 -14.53 3.89 23.02
C PRO A 360 -14.67 2.64 22.17
N ALA A 361 -15.79 1.92 22.35
CA ALA A 361 -16.08 0.64 21.71
C ALA A 361 -14.93 -0.40 21.86
N GLY A 362 -14.17 -0.34 22.96
CA GLY A 362 -13.03 -1.21 23.17
C GLY A 362 -11.98 -1.10 22.06
N GLY A 363 -11.84 0.09 21.44
CA GLY A 363 -10.92 0.33 20.33
C GLY A 363 -11.46 0.03 18.93
N CYS A 364 -12.66 -0.55 18.80
CA CYS A 364 -13.31 -0.82 17.51
C CYS A 364 -13.90 0.48 16.91
N LEU A 365 -13.06 1.48 16.65
CA LEU A 365 -13.48 2.79 16.13
C LEU A 365 -14.14 2.64 14.76
N ASP A 366 -15.16 3.46 14.49
CA ASP A 366 -15.98 3.44 13.26
C ASP A 366 -15.26 4.01 12.02
N ARG A 367 -14.06 4.58 12.20
CA ARG A 367 -13.27 5.27 11.19
C ARG A 367 -11.78 5.03 11.34
N THR A 368 -11.05 5.32 10.28
CA THR A 368 -9.58 5.42 10.31
C THR A 368 -9.14 6.84 10.60
N TYR A 369 -7.88 7.03 10.99
CA TYR A 369 -7.35 8.36 11.25
C TYR A 369 -5.98 8.54 10.63
N SER A 370 -5.66 9.78 10.30
CA SER A 370 -4.28 10.23 10.13
C SER A 370 -4.03 11.41 11.05
N PHE A 371 -2.82 11.52 11.60
CA PHE A 371 -2.40 12.62 12.47
C PHE A 371 -1.31 13.42 11.74
N ILE A 372 -1.68 14.57 11.18
CA ILE A 372 -0.83 15.36 10.28
C ILE A 372 -0.11 16.47 11.06
N TYR A 373 1.20 16.53 10.93
CA TYR A 373 2.06 17.57 11.53
C TYR A 373 3.00 18.16 10.47
N GLU A 374 3.77 19.18 10.84
CA GLU A 374 4.53 20.04 9.91
C GLU A 374 5.32 19.26 8.83
N ARG A 375 5.97 18.16 9.24
CA ARG A 375 6.93 17.40 8.40
C ARG A 375 6.58 15.92 8.22
N GLY A 376 5.34 15.52 8.50
CA GLY A 376 4.94 14.12 8.40
C GLY A 376 3.54 13.86 8.92
N TYR A 377 3.24 12.57 9.06
CA TYR A 377 2.00 12.10 9.61
C TYR A 377 2.16 10.66 10.11
N GLU A 378 1.29 10.28 11.04
CA GLU A 378 0.97 8.89 11.31
C GLU A 378 -0.40 8.58 10.72
N TYR A 379 -0.62 7.32 10.44
CA TYR A 379 -1.90 6.80 10.00
C TYR A 379 -2.26 5.59 10.83
N MET A 380 -3.57 5.37 10.97
CA MET A 380 -4.07 4.31 11.81
C MET A 380 -5.35 3.67 11.32
N VAL A 381 -5.44 2.36 11.59
CA VAL A 381 -6.62 1.55 11.32
C VAL A 381 -6.98 0.78 12.59
N SER A 382 -8.21 0.92 13.05
CA SER A 382 -8.79 0.06 14.08
C SER A 382 -9.20 -1.28 13.46
N GLN A 383 -8.86 -2.38 14.12
CA GLN A 383 -9.34 -3.70 13.75
C GLN A 383 -10.84 -3.80 14.12
N PRO A 384 -11.72 -4.16 13.16
CA PRO A 384 -13.15 -4.18 13.40
C PRO A 384 -13.57 -5.34 14.31
N GLU A 385 -14.81 -5.28 14.81
CA GLU A 385 -15.46 -6.42 15.45
C GLU A 385 -15.45 -7.64 14.52
N GLY A 386 -15.29 -8.84 15.11
CA GLY A 386 -15.23 -10.09 14.36
C GLY A 386 -13.86 -10.39 13.69
N SER A 387 -12.95 -9.41 13.64
CA SER A 387 -11.57 -9.67 13.22
C SER A 387 -10.81 -10.55 14.23
N ARG A 388 -9.58 -10.97 13.89
CA ARG A 388 -8.76 -11.80 14.79
C ARG A 388 -8.42 -11.10 16.11
N PHE A 389 -8.24 -9.78 16.07
CA PHE A 389 -7.90 -8.96 17.23
C PHE A 389 -8.79 -7.70 17.24
N PRO A 390 -10.08 -7.83 17.59
CA PRO A 390 -10.99 -6.70 17.60
C PRO A 390 -10.47 -5.58 18.50
N GLY A 391 -10.52 -4.35 18.00
CA GLY A 391 -10.14 -3.14 18.72
C GLY A 391 -8.63 -2.86 18.77
N ASP A 392 -7.78 -3.78 18.32
CA ASP A 392 -6.36 -3.48 18.13
C ASP A 392 -6.21 -2.32 17.13
N ILE A 393 -5.31 -1.39 17.43
CA ILE A 393 -5.01 -0.22 16.60
C ILE A 393 -3.70 -0.44 15.88
N ILE A 394 -3.74 -0.47 14.56
CA ILE A 394 -2.57 -0.59 13.70
C ILE A 394 -2.08 0.81 13.37
N MET A 395 -0.89 1.19 13.85
CA MET A 395 -0.27 2.51 13.66
C MET A 395 0.94 2.40 12.73
N GLY A 396 0.99 3.24 11.69
CA GLY A 396 2.19 3.40 10.86
C GLY A 396 2.61 4.87 10.75
N GLY A 397 3.87 5.12 10.41
CA GLY A 397 4.43 6.47 10.32
C GLY A 397 5.79 6.58 11.01
N GLY A 398 6.02 7.67 11.76
CA GLY A 398 7.20 7.84 12.61
C GLY A 398 8.52 8.18 11.90
N LEU A 399 8.62 7.99 10.59
CA LEU A 399 9.83 8.28 9.82
C LEU A 399 10.32 9.72 10.01
N ALA A 400 9.41 10.70 9.97
CA ALA A 400 9.75 12.11 10.14
C ALA A 400 10.20 12.50 11.56
N ARG A 401 10.01 11.60 12.52
CA ARG A 401 10.31 11.81 13.94
C ARG A 401 11.56 11.09 14.39
N ALA A 402 12.10 10.21 13.56
CA ALA A 402 13.42 9.64 13.75
C ALA A 402 14.53 10.66 13.49
N GLN A 403 15.73 10.38 13.97
CA GLN A 403 16.94 11.15 13.74
C GLN A 403 17.14 11.35 12.23
N GLU A 404 17.48 12.60 11.86
CA GLU A 404 17.64 13.02 10.46
C GLU A 404 16.43 12.65 9.57
N GLU A 405 15.23 12.60 10.17
CA GLU A 405 13.98 12.23 9.49
C GLU A 405 14.01 10.86 8.83
N GLY A 406 14.74 9.92 9.46
CA GLY A 406 14.84 8.55 9.00
C GLY A 406 15.65 8.40 7.72
N LEU A 407 16.60 9.32 7.46
CA LEU A 407 17.44 9.28 6.26
C LEU A 407 18.12 7.91 6.07
N MET A 408 18.51 7.25 7.17
CA MET A 408 19.15 5.93 7.17
C MET A 408 18.20 4.75 6.85
N GLU A 409 16.90 5.00 6.74
CA GLU A 409 15.91 4.02 6.29
C GLU A 409 15.78 3.98 4.75
N PHE A 410 16.29 5.00 4.04
CA PHE A 410 16.39 4.98 2.59
C PHE A 410 17.52 4.05 2.12
N GLY A 411 17.30 3.34 1.03
CA GLY A 411 18.23 2.34 0.52
C GLY A 411 18.18 1.00 1.27
N ARG A 412 17.45 0.90 2.39
CA ARG A 412 17.26 -0.35 3.14
C ARG A 412 16.33 -1.29 2.39
N THR A 413 16.78 -2.52 2.19
CA THR A 413 16.01 -3.62 1.58
C THR A 413 15.80 -4.81 2.52
N ASP A 414 16.46 -4.78 3.67
CA ASP A 414 16.30 -5.73 4.76
C ASP A 414 15.23 -5.23 5.74
N ASP A 415 14.07 -5.90 5.75
CA ASP A 415 12.95 -5.69 6.65
C ASP A 415 12.93 -6.67 7.84
N GLY A 416 14.01 -7.43 8.05
CA GLY A 416 14.13 -8.41 9.13
C GLY A 416 14.32 -7.83 10.53
N ALA A 417 14.54 -6.51 10.64
CA ALA A 417 14.74 -5.82 11.92
C ALA A 417 13.97 -4.51 11.98
N VAL A 418 13.60 -4.11 13.19
CA VAL A 418 13.01 -2.80 13.51
C VAL A 418 14.10 -1.76 13.77
N ASN A 419 13.80 -0.49 13.53
CA ASN A 419 14.53 0.64 14.09
C ASN A 419 13.89 1.00 15.44
N GLU A 420 14.63 0.85 16.54
CA GLU A 420 14.13 1.07 17.90
C GLU A 420 13.74 2.53 18.18
N GLU A 421 14.32 3.51 17.48
CA GLU A 421 13.91 4.91 17.63
C GLU A 421 12.50 5.13 17.06
N ILE A 422 12.25 4.63 15.85
CA ILE A 422 10.92 4.69 15.21
C ILE A 422 9.92 3.87 16.02
N SER A 423 10.31 2.69 16.50
CA SER A 423 9.48 1.86 17.36
C SER A 423 9.14 2.56 18.67
N GLY A 424 10.12 3.15 19.36
CA GLY A 424 9.89 3.93 20.57
C GLY A 424 8.89 5.07 20.35
N TYR A 425 9.05 5.82 19.25
CA TYR A 425 8.10 6.85 18.86
C TYR A 425 6.69 6.30 18.66
N LEU A 426 6.55 5.22 17.87
CA LEU A 426 5.26 4.64 17.51
C LEU A 426 4.56 4.05 18.74
N ARG A 427 5.26 3.36 19.65
CA ARG A 427 4.71 2.81 20.91
C ARG A 427 4.00 3.88 21.77
N ASP A 428 4.43 5.13 21.68
CA ASP A 428 3.88 6.24 22.46
C ASP A 428 2.75 7.01 21.75
N THR A 429 2.50 6.74 20.46
CA THR A 429 1.55 7.53 19.66
C THR A 429 0.11 7.46 20.14
N THR A 430 -0.41 6.26 20.41
CA THR A 430 -1.84 6.10 20.75
C THR A 430 -2.18 6.77 22.08
N GLY A 431 -1.37 6.55 23.13
CA GLY A 431 -1.59 7.24 24.41
C GLY A 431 -1.51 8.77 24.28
N ARG A 432 -0.67 9.29 23.38
CA ARG A 432 -0.53 10.73 23.13
C ARG A 432 -1.72 11.31 22.37
N TYR A 433 -2.17 10.66 21.30
CA TYR A 433 -3.26 11.17 20.46
C TYR A 433 -4.64 10.99 21.10
N PHE A 434 -4.88 9.85 21.75
CA PHE A 434 -6.14 9.56 22.44
C PHE A 434 -6.19 10.13 23.86
N GLY A 435 -5.05 10.51 24.44
CA GLY A 435 -4.98 11.23 25.71
C GLY A 435 -5.81 10.56 26.82
N PRO A 436 -6.69 11.30 27.53
CA PRO A 436 -7.58 10.74 28.54
C PRO A 436 -8.49 9.62 28.05
N ASP A 437 -8.89 9.62 26.77
CA ASP A 437 -9.74 8.57 26.18
C ASP A 437 -8.97 7.27 25.93
N TRP A 438 -7.63 7.29 26.00
CA TRP A 438 -6.82 6.06 26.04
C TRP A 438 -7.04 5.30 27.36
N GLY A 439 -6.95 6.03 28.48
CA GLY A 439 -6.94 5.45 29.82
C GLY A 439 -5.65 4.69 30.14
N GLU A 440 -5.75 3.67 31.00
CA GLU A 440 -4.62 2.80 31.30
C GLU A 440 -4.35 1.81 30.15
N ASP A 441 -3.09 1.40 30.00
CA ASP A 441 -2.75 0.37 29.03
C ASP A 441 -3.45 -0.96 29.34
N HIS A 442 -3.64 -1.77 28.31
CA HIS A 442 -4.14 -3.14 28.47
C HIS A 442 -3.22 -3.93 29.44
N PRO A 443 -3.75 -4.80 30.32
CA PRO A 443 -2.96 -5.54 31.32
C PRO A 443 -1.82 -6.40 30.75
N GLU A 444 -1.94 -6.82 29.49
CA GLU A 444 -0.88 -7.55 28.75
C GLU A 444 0.15 -6.64 28.06
N GLY A 445 0.10 -5.33 28.31
CA GLY A 445 0.92 -4.31 27.66
C GLY A 445 0.27 -3.73 26.40
N ARG A 446 0.59 -2.46 26.13
CA ARG A 446 0.12 -1.67 24.99
C ARG A 446 0.46 -2.35 23.66
N THR A 447 1.75 -2.63 23.42
CA THR A 447 2.19 -3.13 22.12
C THR A 447 1.97 -4.63 22.01
N ARG A 448 1.19 -5.06 21.00
CA ARG A 448 1.02 -6.47 20.67
C ARG A 448 2.14 -6.96 19.76
N SER A 449 2.45 -6.20 18.73
CA SER A 449 3.46 -6.58 17.74
C SER A 449 3.98 -5.35 17.01
N GLU A 450 5.18 -5.50 16.46
CA GLU A 450 5.84 -4.49 15.64
C GLU A 450 6.53 -5.20 14.49
N TRP A 451 6.54 -4.58 13.33
CA TRP A 451 7.15 -5.16 12.14
C TRP A 451 7.53 -4.06 11.16
N THR A 452 8.28 -4.45 10.13
CA THR A 452 8.73 -3.54 9.09
C THR A 452 8.34 -4.06 7.70
N GLY A 453 8.50 -3.21 6.68
CA GLY A 453 8.34 -3.61 5.29
C GLY A 453 8.99 -2.60 4.35
N ILE A 454 9.32 -3.04 3.13
CA ILE A 454 10.02 -2.21 2.15
C ILE A 454 9.07 -1.61 1.11
N MET A 455 8.99 -0.28 1.13
CA MET A 455 8.30 0.55 0.15
C MET A 455 9.24 0.95 -0.99
N GLY A 456 8.68 1.35 -2.14
CA GLY A 456 9.45 1.93 -3.26
C GLY A 456 9.09 3.40 -3.44
N PHE A 457 10.08 4.29 -3.27
CA PHE A 457 9.91 5.73 -3.41
C PHE A 457 10.46 6.20 -4.76
N SER A 458 9.61 6.88 -5.53
CA SER A 458 10.00 7.65 -6.71
C SER A 458 10.39 9.10 -6.36
N PRO A 459 11.20 9.77 -7.20
CA PRO A 459 11.58 11.18 -7.03
C PRO A 459 10.41 12.16 -7.01
N ASP A 460 9.34 11.87 -7.76
CA ASP A 460 8.19 12.76 -7.96
C ASP A 460 6.99 12.44 -7.07
N GLY A 461 7.06 11.38 -6.26
CA GLY A 461 5.96 11.00 -5.36
C GLY A 461 4.89 10.10 -6.01
N PHE A 462 5.06 9.68 -7.27
CA PHE A 462 4.07 8.91 -8.03
C PHE A 462 4.60 7.55 -8.53
N PRO A 463 3.74 6.53 -8.66
CA PRO A 463 4.15 5.22 -9.16
C PRO A 463 4.64 5.29 -10.61
N PHE A 464 5.34 4.24 -11.02
CA PHE A 464 5.75 3.96 -12.39
C PHE A 464 4.89 2.82 -12.93
N VAL A 465 4.04 3.11 -13.92
CA VAL A 465 3.11 2.15 -14.53
C VAL A 465 3.22 2.20 -16.06
N GLY A 466 3.56 1.10 -16.72
CA GLY A 466 3.64 1.03 -18.18
C GLY A 466 4.84 0.24 -18.70
N GLU A 467 5.05 0.29 -20.01
CA GLU A 467 6.22 -0.31 -20.66
C GLU A 467 7.48 0.50 -20.34
N VAL A 468 8.60 -0.18 -20.10
CA VAL A 468 9.89 0.46 -19.85
C VAL A 468 10.42 0.99 -21.18
N PRO A 469 10.65 2.31 -21.32
CA PRO A 469 10.97 2.92 -22.62
C PRO A 469 12.20 2.29 -23.29
N GLY A 470 12.07 1.83 -24.52
CA GLY A 470 13.18 1.18 -25.25
C GLY A 470 13.45 -0.28 -24.86
N GLU A 471 12.67 -0.88 -23.95
CA GLU A 471 12.78 -2.28 -23.54
C GLU A 471 11.49 -3.03 -23.90
N SER A 472 11.33 -3.38 -25.18
CA SER A 472 10.07 -3.99 -25.65
C SER A 472 9.69 -5.26 -24.89
N GLY A 473 8.46 -5.31 -24.39
CA GLY A 473 7.94 -6.42 -23.59
C GLY A 473 8.36 -6.38 -22.12
N LEU A 474 9.13 -5.40 -21.65
CA LEU A 474 9.38 -5.18 -20.23
C LEU A 474 8.46 -4.09 -19.70
N TRP A 475 7.67 -4.44 -18.70
CA TRP A 475 6.66 -3.58 -18.08
C TRP A 475 6.96 -3.41 -16.60
N ALA A 476 6.48 -2.35 -15.98
CA ALA A 476 6.57 -2.19 -14.53
C ALA A 476 5.31 -1.58 -13.93
N SER A 477 5.06 -1.95 -12.67
CA SER A 477 4.08 -1.35 -11.77
C SER A 477 4.71 -1.30 -10.38
N CYS A 478 5.41 -0.20 -10.08
CA CYS A 478 6.27 -0.09 -8.91
C CYS A 478 6.36 1.35 -8.40
N GLY A 479 7.08 1.57 -7.30
CA GLY A 479 7.28 2.91 -6.76
C GLY A 479 6.03 3.50 -6.11
N PHE A 480 5.20 2.66 -5.48
CA PHE A 480 3.91 3.06 -4.91
C PHE A 480 4.01 3.92 -3.64
N GLN A 481 5.22 4.35 -3.25
CA GLN A 481 5.46 5.10 -2.03
C GLN A 481 4.93 4.28 -0.83
N GLY A 482 4.17 4.93 0.07
CA GLY A 482 3.35 4.28 1.10
C GLY A 482 1.88 4.12 0.75
N HIS A 483 1.49 4.19 -0.54
CA HIS A 483 0.08 4.22 -0.97
C HIS A 483 -0.31 3.03 -1.86
N GLY A 484 0.36 1.88 -1.70
CA GLY A 484 0.14 0.69 -2.53
C GLY A 484 -1.33 0.31 -2.64
N MET A 485 -2.00 0.03 -1.51
CA MET A 485 -3.41 -0.42 -1.52
C MET A 485 -4.41 0.60 -2.08
N VAL A 486 -4.05 1.88 -2.04
CA VAL A 486 -4.87 2.99 -2.55
C VAL A 486 -4.83 3.08 -4.08
N LEU A 487 -3.77 2.55 -4.72
CA LEU A 487 -3.50 2.77 -6.14
C LEU A 487 -3.33 1.48 -6.95
N CYS A 488 -2.91 0.39 -6.32
CA CYS A 488 -2.37 -0.77 -7.03
C CYS A 488 -3.40 -1.48 -7.91
N TRP A 489 -4.67 -1.50 -7.53
CA TRP A 489 -5.72 -2.20 -8.27
C TRP A 489 -5.97 -1.53 -9.62
N GLU A 490 -6.22 -0.23 -9.60
CA GLU A 490 -6.47 0.53 -10.83
C GLU A 490 -5.19 0.74 -11.66
N CYS A 491 -4.02 0.81 -11.02
CA CYS A 491 -2.74 0.79 -11.74
C CYS A 491 -2.50 -0.55 -12.44
N ALA A 492 -2.85 -1.68 -11.83
CA ALA A 492 -2.75 -2.99 -12.48
C ALA A 492 -3.73 -3.10 -13.65
N ARG A 493 -4.97 -2.61 -13.49
CA ARG A 493 -5.96 -2.56 -14.58
C ARG A 493 -5.48 -1.72 -15.75
N ALA A 494 -4.97 -0.52 -15.49
CA ALA A 494 -4.38 0.34 -16.51
C ALA A 494 -3.19 -0.33 -17.21
N LEU A 495 -2.30 -0.99 -16.46
CA LEU A 495 -1.17 -1.70 -17.04
C LEU A 495 -1.61 -2.79 -18.02
N VAL A 496 -2.59 -3.61 -17.63
CA VAL A 496 -3.12 -4.68 -18.50
C VAL A 496 -3.77 -4.09 -19.75
N GLU A 497 -4.55 -3.01 -19.63
CA GLU A 497 -5.11 -2.30 -20.80
C GLU A 497 -4.02 -1.83 -21.76
N MET A 498 -2.91 -1.27 -21.26
CA MET A 498 -1.75 -0.89 -22.10
C MET A 498 -1.11 -2.12 -22.76
N MET A 499 -0.91 -3.21 -22.02
CA MET A 499 -0.35 -4.46 -22.54
C MET A 499 -1.21 -5.09 -23.64
N GLU A 500 -2.52 -4.93 -23.58
CA GLU A 500 -3.47 -5.40 -24.59
C GLU A 500 -3.62 -4.42 -25.78
N GLY A 501 -2.77 -3.39 -25.86
CA GLY A 501 -2.77 -2.43 -26.96
C GLY A 501 -3.88 -1.39 -26.88
N ARG A 502 -4.60 -1.29 -25.75
CA ARG A 502 -5.65 -0.29 -25.51
C ARG A 502 -5.11 0.97 -24.85
N ASP A 503 -3.91 1.39 -25.23
CA ASP A 503 -3.29 2.63 -24.74
C ASP A 503 -3.75 3.87 -25.55
N GLY A 504 -5.06 4.15 -25.49
CA GLY A 504 -5.71 5.25 -26.21
C GLY A 504 -6.29 6.34 -25.32
N GLU A 505 -7.11 7.21 -25.92
CA GLU A 505 -7.80 8.30 -25.22
C GLU A 505 -8.70 7.79 -24.08
N GLU A 506 -9.41 6.68 -24.28
CA GLU A 506 -10.28 6.07 -23.25
C GLU A 506 -9.52 5.76 -21.94
N LEU A 507 -8.27 5.30 -22.03
CA LEU A 507 -7.44 5.05 -20.86
C LEU A 507 -6.99 6.38 -20.22
N ARG A 508 -6.61 7.37 -21.04
CA ARG A 508 -6.16 8.70 -20.58
C ARG A 508 -7.27 9.53 -19.92
N GLU A 509 -8.53 9.22 -20.19
CA GLU A 509 -9.67 9.89 -19.53
C GLU A 509 -9.73 9.68 -18.01
N TRP A 510 -9.21 8.56 -17.51
CA TRP A 510 -9.29 8.18 -16.10
C TRP A 510 -7.95 7.81 -15.48
N PHE A 511 -6.95 7.36 -16.27
CA PHE A 511 -5.64 7.01 -15.75
C PHE A 511 -4.67 8.21 -15.81
N PRO A 512 -4.06 8.62 -14.68
CA PRO A 512 -3.18 9.79 -14.67
C PRO A 512 -1.91 9.60 -15.51
N ASP A 513 -1.68 10.50 -16.46
CA ASP A 513 -0.44 10.48 -17.26
C ASP A 513 0.83 10.62 -16.42
N ILE A 514 0.75 11.29 -15.27
CA ILE A 514 1.87 11.42 -14.34
C ILE A 514 2.27 10.08 -13.68
N PHE A 515 1.45 9.01 -13.80
CA PHE A 515 1.81 7.67 -13.32
C PHE A 515 2.50 6.84 -14.40
N ARG A 516 2.39 7.25 -15.67
CA ARG A 516 2.97 6.51 -16.80
C ARG A 516 4.49 6.57 -16.76
N ILE A 517 5.15 5.48 -17.17
CA ILE A 517 6.61 5.46 -17.32
C ILE A 517 6.99 6.24 -18.57
N THR A 518 7.94 7.16 -18.43
CA THR A 518 8.55 7.88 -19.56
C THR A 518 10.06 7.98 -19.34
N GLU A 519 10.82 8.20 -20.41
CA GLU A 519 12.27 8.42 -20.31
C GLU A 519 12.58 9.60 -19.40
N GLN A 520 11.81 10.69 -19.51
CA GLN A 520 11.96 11.88 -18.69
C GLN A 520 11.75 11.57 -17.20
N ARG A 521 10.72 10.80 -16.83
CA ARG A 521 10.49 10.41 -15.42
C ARG A 521 11.57 9.48 -14.90
N MET A 522 12.01 8.50 -15.70
CA MET A 522 13.11 7.60 -15.32
C MET A 522 14.47 8.31 -15.21
N ALA A 523 14.66 9.43 -15.91
CA ALA A 523 15.87 10.26 -15.80
C ALA A 523 15.94 11.06 -14.49
N GLN A 524 14.82 11.21 -13.78
CA GLN A 524 14.80 11.87 -12.48
C GLN A 524 15.60 11.07 -11.44
N ARG A 525 16.12 11.77 -10.45
CA ARG A 525 16.91 11.17 -9.37
C ARG A 525 16.36 11.60 -8.03
N PHE A 526 16.25 10.64 -7.12
CA PHE A 526 15.76 10.87 -5.77
C PHE A 526 16.72 11.83 -5.04
N ARG A 527 16.18 12.91 -4.48
CA ARG A 527 16.95 13.94 -3.74
C ARG A 527 16.62 13.98 -2.24
N GLY A 528 15.94 12.95 -1.76
CA GLY A 528 15.34 12.90 -0.43
C GLY A 528 13.82 13.07 -0.47
N ARG A 529 13.22 13.06 0.71
CA ARG A 529 11.79 13.26 0.92
C ARG A 529 11.30 14.58 0.34
N LEU A 530 10.21 14.54 -0.45
CA LEU A 530 9.62 15.74 -1.05
C LEU A 530 9.18 16.76 0.02
N ASP A 531 8.71 16.33 1.17
CA ASP A 531 8.35 17.21 2.30
C ASP A 531 9.57 17.79 3.04
N ALA A 532 10.77 17.24 2.84
CA ALA A 532 12.03 17.76 3.38
C ALA A 532 12.77 18.70 2.40
N ILE A 533 12.27 18.89 1.17
CA ILE A 533 12.84 19.84 0.19
C ILE A 533 12.23 21.23 0.43
N PRO A 534 13.04 22.30 0.60
CA PRO A 534 12.54 23.66 0.77
C PRO A 534 11.54 24.07 -0.32
N LYS A 535 10.47 24.78 0.04
CA LYS A 535 9.40 25.21 -0.90
C LYS A 535 9.94 25.97 -2.12
N THR A 536 11.08 26.65 -1.98
CA THR A 536 11.80 27.38 -3.04
C THR A 536 12.34 26.46 -4.14
N GLU A 537 12.75 25.23 -3.80
CA GLU A 537 13.30 24.24 -4.76
C GLU A 537 12.21 23.36 -5.37
N LYS A 538 11.05 23.22 -4.73
CA LYS A 538 9.89 22.47 -5.26
C LYS A 538 9.37 23.01 -6.58
N LYS A 539 9.55 24.29 -6.88
CA LYS A 539 9.14 24.91 -8.15
C LYS A 539 9.96 24.44 -9.35
N GLN A 540 11.18 23.94 -9.14
CA GLN A 540 12.07 23.47 -10.22
C GLN A 540 11.93 21.97 -10.50
N LEU A 541 11.25 21.23 -9.61
CA LEU A 541 10.97 19.79 -9.73
C LEU A 541 9.57 19.50 -10.31
N ARG A 542 8.77 20.54 -10.56
CA ARG A 542 7.38 20.48 -11.04
C ARG A 542 7.25 20.62 -12.54
#